data_AF-A0A2A2JNY7-F1
#
_entry.id   AF-A0A2A2JNY7-F1
#
_cell.length_a   1.000
_cell.length_b   1.000
_cell.length_c   1.000
_cell.angle_alpha   90.00
_cell.angle_beta   90.00
_cell.angle_gamma   90.00
#
_symmetry.space_group_name_H-M   'P 1'
#
loop_
_entity.id
_entity.type
_entity.pdbx_description
1 polymer ?
#
loop_
_entity_poly.entity_id
_entity_poly.type
_entity_poly.pdbx_seq_one_letter_code
_entity_poly.pdbx_strand_id
1 'polypeptide(L)'
;MCNTGNLETCYTNRQLLSKEIVEEKRNLNREKLEFDREKLEAEKEQIEMQLKRLDIYQAVCNARDSEKYYIDNVLPSIEDARQCMDTVYTLIDFARELVEECETQSSPNDYKKVSDGICNFTIFACDQALRELDSGRSSISSRAAESLKSLPRGLTTKERDEFVEMFYNLEDAENELRNLCEQMKSNVKHRSSFDELKELIKNIKKAAETFRDRIYSVPIEGSAANAIEGIKELEGEIKKLTANLCNSMKSNEIQ
;
A
#
# COMPACT_ATOMS: atom_id res chain seq x y z
N MET A 1 -2.07 -27.25 52.04
CA MET A 1 -2.88 -28.43 52.40
C MET A 1 -4.21 -28.33 51.67
N CYS A 2 -4.45 -29.15 50.65
CA CYS A 2 -5.77 -29.25 50.03
C CYS A 2 -6.65 -30.17 50.90
N ASN A 3 -7.75 -29.64 51.42
CA ASN A 3 -8.74 -30.40 52.18
C ASN A 3 -9.43 -31.44 51.27
N THR A 4 -9.52 -32.67 51.76
CA THR A 4 -9.96 -33.90 51.08
C THR A 4 -11.45 -33.97 50.72
N GLY A 5 -12.19 -32.86 50.76
CA GLY A 5 -13.62 -32.79 50.39
C GLY A 5 -13.93 -32.20 49.01
N ASN A 6 -12.91 -31.84 48.20
CA ASN A 6 -13.10 -31.08 46.95
C ASN A 6 -12.21 -31.58 45.79
N LEU A 7 -11.76 -32.84 45.85
CA LEU A 7 -10.85 -33.42 44.85
C LEU A 7 -11.50 -33.59 43.47
N GLU A 8 -12.77 -33.98 43.40
CA GLU A 8 -13.50 -34.13 42.13
C GLU A 8 -13.76 -32.78 41.44
N THR A 9 -14.16 -31.76 42.20
CA THR A 9 -14.37 -30.37 41.75
C THR A 9 -13.06 -29.72 41.28
N CYS A 10 -11.94 -30.00 41.94
CA CYS A 10 -10.63 -29.47 41.54
C CYS A 10 -10.11 -30.16 40.27
N TYR A 11 -10.38 -31.46 40.09
CA TYR A 11 -9.97 -32.21 38.90
C TYR A 11 -10.80 -31.83 37.66
N THR A 12 -12.12 -31.67 37.82
CA THR A 12 -13.03 -31.21 36.76
C THR A 12 -12.73 -29.77 36.33
N ASN A 13 -12.46 -28.85 37.26
CA ASN A 13 -12.05 -27.49 36.92
C ASN A 13 -10.72 -27.44 36.15
N ARG A 14 -9.76 -28.31 36.49
CA ARG A 14 -8.48 -28.40 35.77
C ARG A 14 -8.63 -28.99 34.36
N GLN A 15 -9.54 -29.95 34.17
CA GLN A 15 -9.87 -30.49 32.86
C GLN A 15 -10.65 -29.49 31.99
N LEU A 16 -11.54 -28.69 32.58
CA LEU A 16 -12.25 -27.61 31.90
C LEU A 16 -11.29 -26.51 31.45
N LEU A 17 -10.43 -26.00 32.34
CA LEU A 17 -9.38 -25.04 31.96
C LEU A 17 -8.44 -25.58 30.88
N SER A 18 -8.07 -26.86 30.96
CA SER A 18 -7.22 -27.48 29.93
C SER A 18 -7.93 -27.60 28.58
N LYS A 19 -9.25 -27.75 28.54
CA LYS A 19 -10.03 -27.74 27.29
C LYS A 19 -10.18 -26.34 26.73
N GLU A 20 -10.50 -25.36 27.58
CA GLU A 20 -10.60 -23.94 27.20
C GLU A 20 -9.28 -23.42 26.61
N ILE A 21 -8.14 -23.73 27.23
CA ILE A 21 -6.81 -23.35 26.71
C ILE A 21 -6.51 -24.00 25.34
N VAL A 22 -6.96 -25.24 25.12
CA VAL A 22 -6.79 -25.93 23.84
C VAL A 22 -7.71 -25.33 22.77
N GLU A 23 -8.95 -25.00 23.13
CA GLU A 23 -9.92 -24.32 22.27
C GLU A 23 -9.39 -22.93 21.85
N GLU A 24 -8.90 -22.14 22.80
CA GLU A 24 -8.36 -20.81 22.57
C GLU A 24 -7.11 -20.84 21.69
N LYS A 25 -6.19 -21.79 21.92
CA LYS A 25 -5.04 -22.01 21.03
C LYS A 25 -5.45 -22.41 19.61
N ARG A 26 -6.51 -23.22 19.47
CA ARG A 26 -7.04 -23.59 18.15
C ARG A 26 -7.65 -22.39 17.44
N ASN A 27 -8.42 -21.56 18.15
CA ASN A 27 -9.01 -20.35 17.59
C ASN A 27 -7.93 -19.37 17.13
N LEU A 28 -6.92 -19.11 17.96
CA LEU A 28 -5.82 -18.22 17.63
C LEU A 28 -4.99 -18.75 16.43
N ASN A 29 -4.82 -20.06 16.32
CA ASN A 29 -4.21 -20.67 15.13
C ASN A 29 -5.07 -20.52 13.87
N ARG A 30 -6.41 -20.63 13.97
CA ARG A 30 -7.32 -20.40 12.84
C ARG A 30 -7.28 -18.95 12.38
N GLU A 31 -7.37 -18.00 13.32
CA GLU A 31 -7.28 -16.56 13.03
C GLU A 31 -5.96 -16.22 12.33
N LYS A 32 -4.85 -16.78 12.81
CA LYS A 32 -3.55 -16.60 12.17
C LYS A 32 -3.51 -17.17 10.74
N LEU A 33 -4.05 -18.37 10.54
CA LEU A 33 -4.10 -19.01 9.21
C LEU A 33 -5.01 -18.26 8.23
N GLU A 34 -6.13 -17.73 8.71
CA GLU A 34 -7.05 -16.90 7.92
C GLU A 34 -6.38 -15.59 7.52
N PHE A 35 -5.69 -14.93 8.45
CA PHE A 35 -4.87 -13.75 8.17
C PHE A 35 -3.76 -14.03 7.15
N ASP A 36 -3.01 -15.13 7.31
CA ASP A 36 -1.95 -15.53 6.37
C ASP A 36 -2.54 -15.82 4.97
N ARG A 37 -3.76 -16.37 4.91
CA ARG A 37 -4.47 -16.64 3.66
C ARG A 37 -4.91 -15.35 2.97
N GLU A 38 -5.54 -14.42 3.68
CA GLU A 38 -5.96 -13.13 3.13
C GLU A 38 -4.76 -12.38 2.55
N LYS A 39 -3.62 -12.42 3.25
CA LYS A 39 -2.37 -11.83 2.77
C LYS A 39 -1.89 -12.46 1.46
N LEU A 40 -1.88 -13.80 1.38
CA LEU A 40 -1.48 -14.51 0.16
C LEU A 40 -2.45 -14.28 -1.01
N GLU A 41 -3.75 -14.14 -0.75
CA GLU A 41 -4.75 -13.81 -1.76
C GLU A 41 -4.53 -12.39 -2.30
N ALA A 42 -4.27 -11.41 -1.43
CA ALA A 42 -3.95 -10.04 -1.84
C ALA A 42 -2.65 -9.96 -2.66
N GLU A 43 -1.58 -10.67 -2.25
CA GLU A 43 -0.33 -10.77 -3.00
C GLU A 43 -0.56 -11.37 -4.40
N LYS A 44 -1.40 -12.40 -4.50
CA LYS A 44 -1.75 -13.02 -5.77
C LYS A 44 -2.52 -12.06 -6.69
N GLU A 45 -3.53 -11.35 -6.17
CA GLU A 45 -4.30 -10.37 -6.94
C GLU A 45 -3.42 -9.23 -7.46
N GLN A 46 -2.43 -8.79 -6.67
CA GLN A 46 -1.46 -7.78 -7.09
C GLN A 46 -0.61 -8.27 -8.27
N ILE A 47 -0.10 -9.51 -8.21
CA ILE A 47 0.71 -10.09 -9.30
C ILE A 47 -0.14 -10.32 -10.56
N GLU A 48 -1.39 -10.77 -10.42
CA GLU A 48 -2.30 -10.92 -11.56
C GLU A 48 -2.57 -9.56 -12.26
N MET A 49 -2.69 -8.49 -11.48
CA MET A 49 -2.81 -7.13 -12.02
C MET A 49 -1.55 -6.69 -12.76
N GLN A 50 -0.36 -6.97 -12.23
CA GLN A 50 0.92 -6.67 -12.87
C GLN A 50 1.06 -7.42 -14.20
N LEU A 51 0.78 -8.73 -14.22
CA LEU A 51 0.81 -9.55 -15.43
C LEU A 51 -0.07 -8.97 -16.54
N LYS A 52 -1.33 -8.66 -16.21
CA LYS A 52 -2.27 -8.06 -17.17
C LYS A 52 -1.72 -6.77 -17.80
N ARG A 53 -1.04 -5.95 -17.00
CA ARG A 53 -0.49 -4.67 -17.46
C ARG A 53 0.79 -4.85 -18.26
N LEU A 54 1.61 -5.86 -17.93
CA LEU A 54 2.77 -6.25 -18.73
C LEU A 54 2.37 -6.76 -20.11
N ASP A 55 1.30 -7.53 -20.21
CA ASP A 55 0.77 -7.99 -21.50
C ASP A 55 0.38 -6.80 -22.39
N ILE A 56 -0.33 -5.82 -21.82
CA ILE A 56 -0.71 -4.59 -22.51
C ILE A 56 0.53 -3.80 -22.91
N TYR A 57 1.52 -3.66 -22.02
CA TYR A 57 2.77 -2.95 -22.32
C TYR A 57 3.61 -3.64 -23.39
N GLN A 58 3.72 -4.97 -23.37
CA GLN A 58 4.38 -5.73 -24.43
C GLN A 58 3.72 -5.45 -25.79
N ALA A 59 2.39 -5.38 -25.83
CA ALA A 59 1.65 -5.03 -27.04
C ALA A 59 1.90 -3.56 -27.46
N VAL A 60 2.06 -2.63 -26.51
CA VAL A 60 2.48 -1.23 -26.77
C VAL A 60 3.89 -1.17 -27.37
N CYS A 61 4.86 -1.89 -26.82
CA CYS A 61 6.27 -1.78 -27.21
C CYS A 61 6.63 -2.49 -28.52
N ASN A 62 5.76 -3.36 -29.02
CA ASN A 62 5.92 -3.92 -30.37
C ASN A 62 5.79 -2.85 -31.49
N ALA A 63 5.39 -1.62 -31.16
CA ALA A 63 5.49 -0.46 -32.04
C ALA A 63 6.73 0.38 -31.68
N ARG A 64 7.66 0.55 -32.64
CA ARG A 64 9.00 1.14 -32.44
C ARG A 64 9.03 2.57 -31.86
N ASP A 65 7.95 3.33 -31.98
CA ASP A 65 7.90 4.74 -31.53
C ASP A 65 7.26 4.93 -30.15
N SER A 66 6.39 4.00 -29.73
CA SER A 66 5.72 4.05 -28.42
C SER A 66 6.59 3.53 -27.29
N GLU A 67 7.43 2.51 -27.55
CA GLU A 67 8.42 2.01 -26.58
C GLU A 67 9.36 3.15 -26.15
N LYS A 68 9.94 3.84 -27.14
CA LYS A 68 10.85 4.96 -26.87
C LYS A 68 10.14 6.10 -26.14
N TYR A 69 8.94 6.49 -26.57
CA TYR A 69 8.21 7.56 -25.89
C TYR A 69 7.89 7.17 -24.44
N TYR A 70 7.47 5.93 -24.19
CA TYR A 70 7.19 5.43 -22.85
C TYR A 70 8.43 5.49 -21.95
N ILE A 71 9.57 5.01 -22.46
CA ILE A 71 10.85 5.05 -21.75
C ILE A 71 11.30 6.48 -21.47
N ASP A 72 11.15 7.38 -22.45
CA ASP A 72 11.66 8.74 -22.34
C ASP A 72 10.75 9.64 -21.47
N ASN A 73 9.45 9.34 -21.37
CA ASN A 73 8.46 10.27 -20.80
C ASN A 73 7.63 9.70 -19.64
N VAL A 74 7.32 8.40 -19.65
CA VAL A 74 6.49 7.77 -18.61
C VAL A 74 7.35 7.20 -17.49
N LEU A 75 8.36 6.38 -17.83
CA LEU A 75 9.23 5.74 -16.83
C LEU A 75 9.89 6.71 -15.83
N PRO A 76 10.47 7.85 -16.25
CA PRO A 76 11.10 8.78 -15.32
C PRO A 76 10.12 9.31 -14.28
N SER A 77 8.89 9.59 -14.68
CA SER A 77 7.87 10.10 -13.74
C SER A 77 7.29 9.02 -12.83
N ILE A 78 7.28 7.76 -13.26
CA ILE A 78 7.00 6.63 -12.34
C ILE A 78 8.12 6.50 -11.30
N GLU A 79 9.37 6.71 -11.71
CA GLU A 79 10.50 6.67 -10.78
C GLU A 79 10.49 7.87 -9.81
N ASP A 80 10.14 9.07 -10.29
CA ASP A 80 9.92 10.24 -9.43
C ASP A 80 8.80 9.98 -8.41
N ALA A 81 7.69 9.37 -8.85
CA ALA A 81 6.58 9.00 -7.97
C ALA A 81 7.01 7.96 -6.91
N ARG A 82 7.89 7.02 -7.26
CA ARG A 82 8.48 6.06 -6.30
C ARG A 82 9.31 6.77 -5.24
N GLN A 83 10.19 7.67 -5.66
CA GLN A 83 11.05 8.42 -4.74
C GLN A 83 10.25 9.28 -3.77
N CYS A 84 9.15 9.87 -4.25
CA CYS A 84 8.25 10.67 -3.42
C CYS A 84 7.67 9.89 -2.22
N MET A 85 7.50 8.56 -2.34
CA MET A 85 6.96 7.74 -1.25
C MET A 85 7.81 7.81 0.02
N ASP A 86 9.14 7.89 -0.10
CA ASP A 86 10.03 7.96 1.05
C ASP A 86 9.80 9.25 1.86
N THR A 87 9.54 10.35 1.16
CA THR A 87 9.22 11.64 1.76
C THR A 87 7.84 11.63 2.44
N VAL A 88 6.84 10.97 1.84
CA VAL A 88 5.52 10.81 2.47
C VAL A 88 5.62 9.96 3.74
N TYR A 89 6.39 8.86 3.72
CA TYR A 89 6.59 8.05 4.92
C TYR A 89 7.36 8.83 6.02
N THR A 90 8.35 9.63 5.63
CA THR A 90 9.04 10.54 6.55
C THR A 90 8.08 11.55 7.21
N LEU A 91 7.14 12.11 6.43
CA LEU A 91 6.08 12.97 6.97
C LEU A 91 5.21 12.23 8.00
N ILE A 92 4.79 11.00 7.70
CA ILE A 92 3.99 10.18 8.62
C ILE A 92 4.72 9.99 9.96
N ASP A 93 6.02 9.71 9.92
CA ASP A 93 6.81 9.48 11.13
C ASP A 93 6.94 10.77 11.96
N PHE A 94 7.23 11.91 11.36
CA PHE A 94 7.23 13.19 12.09
C PHE A 94 5.86 13.56 12.66
N ALA A 95 4.77 13.23 11.96
CA ALA A 95 3.42 13.45 12.47
C ALA A 95 3.11 12.53 13.67
N ARG A 96 3.67 11.31 13.71
CA ARG A 96 3.56 10.42 14.88
C ARG A 96 4.37 10.92 16.06
N GLU A 97 5.61 11.38 15.85
CA GLU A 97 6.41 12.00 16.91
C GLU A 97 5.67 13.20 17.54
N LEU A 98 5.01 14.01 16.72
CA LEU A 98 4.16 15.10 17.17
C LEU A 98 2.99 14.59 18.06
N VAL A 99 2.36 13.47 17.69
CA VAL A 99 1.30 12.83 18.49
C VAL A 99 1.84 12.32 19.83
N GLU A 100 2.98 11.62 19.82
CA GLU A 100 3.62 11.09 21.02
C GLU A 100 3.99 12.21 22.00
N GLU A 101 4.52 13.33 21.50
CA GLU A 101 4.81 14.51 22.31
C GLU A 101 3.53 15.10 22.93
N CYS A 102 2.42 15.14 22.20
CA CYS A 102 1.14 15.63 22.74
C CYS A 102 0.60 14.74 23.88
N GLU A 103 0.81 13.43 23.78
CA GLU A 103 0.28 12.46 24.74
C GLU A 103 1.12 12.36 26.02
N THR A 104 2.42 12.64 25.91
CA THR A 104 3.37 12.55 27.04
C THR A 104 3.47 13.83 27.88
N GLN A 105 2.92 14.95 27.41
CA GLN A 105 2.87 16.21 28.16
C GLN A 105 2.03 16.12 29.44
N SER A 106 2.37 16.95 30.43
CA SER A 106 1.68 17.01 31.74
C SER A 106 0.18 17.34 31.67
N SER A 107 -0.28 17.84 30.54
CA SER A 107 -1.70 18.00 30.19
C SER A 107 -1.93 17.30 28.85
N PRO A 108 -2.18 15.97 28.85
CA PRO A 108 -2.30 15.19 27.63
C PRO A 108 -3.36 15.79 26.70
N ASN A 109 -3.07 15.76 25.40
CA ASN A 109 -3.97 16.22 24.32
C ASN A 109 -4.16 17.75 24.22
N ASP A 110 -3.42 18.57 24.97
CA ASP A 110 -3.43 20.02 24.75
C ASP A 110 -2.50 20.39 23.59
N TYR A 111 -3.03 20.24 22.37
CA TYR A 111 -2.28 20.48 21.14
C TYR A 111 -1.67 21.89 21.04
N LYS A 112 -2.26 22.87 21.74
CA LYS A 112 -1.76 24.25 21.76
C LYS A 112 -0.45 24.41 22.54
N LYS A 113 -0.09 23.46 23.41
CA LYS A 113 1.13 23.50 24.23
C LYS A 113 2.35 22.87 23.56
N VAL A 114 2.17 22.17 22.44
CA VAL A 114 3.28 21.62 21.67
C VAL A 114 4.19 22.72 21.15
N SER A 115 5.50 22.52 21.33
CA SER A 115 6.50 23.49 20.90
C SER A 115 6.40 23.81 19.40
N ASP A 116 6.66 25.08 19.04
CA ASP A 116 6.73 25.48 17.63
C ASP A 116 7.82 24.71 16.88
N GLY A 117 8.88 24.26 17.55
CA GLY A 117 9.95 23.48 16.93
C GLY A 117 9.44 22.20 16.27
N ILE A 118 8.68 21.39 17.01
CA ILE A 118 8.13 20.12 16.51
C ILE A 118 7.09 20.37 15.42
N CYS A 119 6.19 21.33 15.63
CA CYS A 119 5.23 21.72 14.59
C CYS A 119 5.91 22.19 13.30
N ASN A 120 7.01 22.94 13.39
CA ASN A 120 7.76 23.41 12.23
C ASN A 120 8.45 22.27 11.47
N PHE A 121 8.95 21.23 12.16
CA PHE A 121 9.49 20.04 11.49
C PHE A 121 8.42 19.30 10.70
N THR A 122 7.24 19.06 11.29
CA THR A 122 6.13 18.42 10.59
C THR A 122 5.63 19.27 9.41
N ILE A 123 5.53 20.59 9.56
CA ILE A 123 5.16 21.50 8.46
C ILE A 123 6.20 21.45 7.33
N PHE A 124 7.49 21.44 7.67
CA PHE A 124 8.57 21.32 6.69
C PHE A 124 8.47 19.99 5.92
N ALA A 125 8.20 18.88 6.61
CA ALA A 125 7.98 17.59 5.97
C ALA A 125 6.74 17.59 5.07
N CYS A 126 5.64 18.24 5.49
CA CYS A 126 4.48 18.44 4.61
C CYS A 126 4.87 19.23 3.36
N ASP A 127 5.64 20.30 3.50
CA ASP A 127 6.08 21.12 2.36
C ASP A 127 6.97 20.33 1.40
N GLN A 128 7.83 19.45 1.91
CA GLN A 128 8.65 18.59 1.08
C GLN A 128 7.78 17.55 0.35
N ALA A 129 6.92 16.83 1.07
CA ALA A 129 6.01 15.85 0.49
C ALA A 129 5.12 16.47 -0.60
N LEU A 130 4.56 17.66 -0.32
CA LEU A 130 3.72 18.37 -1.29
C LEU A 130 4.48 18.80 -2.53
N ARG A 131 5.77 19.17 -2.44
CA ARG A 131 6.58 19.51 -3.61
C ARG A 131 6.90 18.28 -4.46
N GLU A 132 7.14 17.15 -3.83
CA GLU A 132 7.48 15.91 -4.53
C GLU A 132 6.22 15.25 -5.15
N LEU A 133 5.07 15.29 -4.45
CA LEU A 133 3.74 14.94 -4.98
C LEU A 133 3.20 15.95 -6.01
N ASP A 134 3.94 17.02 -6.30
CA ASP A 134 3.63 17.99 -7.35
C ASP A 134 4.42 17.71 -8.64
N SER A 135 5.39 16.78 -8.60
CA SER A 135 6.27 16.46 -9.74
C SER A 135 5.54 15.72 -10.87
N GLY A 136 4.43 15.01 -10.58
CA GLY A 136 3.66 14.24 -11.56
C GLY A 136 2.51 14.98 -12.24
N ARG A 137 2.11 16.14 -11.71
CA ARG A 137 0.72 16.68 -11.66
C ARG A 137 0.02 17.10 -12.96
N SER A 138 0.54 16.70 -14.10
CA SER A 138 -0.13 16.85 -15.41
C SER A 138 0.51 15.98 -16.48
N SER A 139 1.42 15.09 -16.10
CA SER A 139 2.42 14.55 -17.01
C SER A 139 2.27 13.05 -17.19
N ILE A 140 2.04 12.24 -16.15
CA ILE A 140 2.10 10.79 -16.35
C ILE A 140 0.93 10.29 -17.20
N SER A 141 -0.31 10.61 -16.82
CA SER A 141 -1.51 10.24 -17.59
C SER A 141 -1.55 10.90 -18.96
N SER A 142 -1.13 12.17 -19.07
CA SER A 142 -1.12 12.88 -20.35
C SER A 142 -0.04 12.35 -21.29
N ARG A 143 1.17 12.11 -20.79
CA ARG A 143 2.28 11.49 -21.53
C ARG A 143 1.91 10.06 -21.89
N ALA A 144 1.31 9.28 -21.01
CA ALA A 144 0.83 7.95 -21.33
C ALA A 144 -0.25 7.98 -22.44
N ALA A 145 -1.20 8.92 -22.36
CA ALA A 145 -2.18 9.12 -23.43
C ALA A 145 -1.52 9.57 -24.75
N GLU A 146 -0.46 10.37 -24.69
CA GLU A 146 0.36 10.73 -25.85
C GLU A 146 1.15 9.53 -26.42
N SER A 147 1.72 8.67 -25.56
CA SER A 147 2.33 7.38 -25.95
C SER A 147 1.34 6.51 -26.73
N LEU A 148 0.05 6.54 -26.36
CA LEU A 148 -0.97 5.80 -27.10
C LEU A 148 -1.35 6.46 -28.43
N LYS A 149 -1.32 7.80 -28.52
CA LYS A 149 -1.58 8.51 -29.79
C LYS A 149 -0.51 8.21 -30.84
N SER A 150 0.73 7.96 -30.42
CA SER A 150 1.82 7.58 -31.31
C SER A 150 1.76 6.12 -31.77
N LEU A 151 0.85 5.29 -31.24
CA LEU A 151 0.65 3.90 -31.70
C LEU A 151 -0.12 3.86 -33.05
N PRO A 152 0.53 3.45 -34.16
CA PRO A 152 -0.10 3.49 -35.47
C PRO A 152 -1.16 2.40 -35.68
N ARG A 153 -1.10 1.28 -34.92
CA ARG A 153 -2.07 0.16 -34.79
C ARG A 153 -1.42 -0.91 -33.89
N GLY A 154 -2.21 -1.69 -33.13
CA GLY A 154 -1.69 -2.84 -32.37
C GLY A 154 -2.56 -3.26 -31.19
N LEU A 155 -3.07 -2.28 -30.43
CA LEU A 155 -3.99 -2.51 -29.32
C LEU A 155 -5.46 -2.44 -29.74
N THR A 156 -6.28 -3.29 -29.13
CA THR A 156 -7.74 -3.15 -29.11
C THR A 156 -8.16 -1.89 -28.34
N THR A 157 -9.39 -1.41 -28.56
CA THR A 157 -9.95 -0.30 -27.77
C THR A 157 -9.91 -0.58 -26.28
N LYS A 158 -10.25 -1.82 -25.88
CA LYS A 158 -10.24 -2.23 -24.48
C LYS A 158 -8.85 -2.14 -23.86
N GLU A 159 -7.82 -2.64 -24.53
CA GLU A 159 -6.44 -2.57 -24.00
C GLU A 159 -5.93 -1.13 -23.93
N ARG A 160 -6.35 -0.25 -24.87
CA ARG A 160 -6.04 1.18 -24.81
C ARG A 160 -6.71 1.83 -23.60
N ASP A 161 -7.99 1.57 -23.39
CA ASP A 161 -8.74 2.14 -22.27
C ASP A 161 -8.14 1.67 -20.94
N GLU A 162 -7.83 0.38 -20.80
CA GLU A 162 -7.18 -0.18 -19.61
C GLU A 162 -5.77 0.41 -19.37
N PHE A 163 -5.02 0.68 -20.43
CA PHE A 163 -3.71 1.32 -20.33
C PHE A 163 -3.81 2.76 -19.81
N VAL A 164 -4.74 3.58 -20.31
CA VAL A 164 -4.90 4.96 -19.84
C VAL A 164 -5.51 4.99 -18.43
N GLU A 165 -6.50 4.14 -18.18
CA GLU A 165 -7.18 4.04 -16.87
C GLU A 165 -6.20 3.75 -15.74
N MET A 166 -5.15 2.97 -16.00
CA MET A 166 -4.06 2.77 -15.04
C MET A 166 -3.42 4.08 -14.58
N PHE A 167 -3.13 4.99 -15.50
CA PHE A 167 -2.47 6.25 -15.16
C PHE A 167 -3.43 7.25 -14.53
N TYR A 168 -4.71 7.27 -14.95
CA TYR A 168 -5.72 8.06 -14.26
C TYR A 168 -5.89 7.63 -12.80
N ASN A 169 -5.96 6.32 -12.54
CA ASN A 169 -6.02 5.81 -11.18
C ASN A 169 -4.78 6.17 -10.34
N LEU A 170 -3.60 6.25 -10.98
CA LEU A 170 -2.37 6.68 -10.33
C LEU A 170 -2.43 8.17 -9.97
N GLU A 171 -2.87 9.02 -10.91
CA GLU A 171 -3.05 10.46 -10.73
C GLU A 171 -4.10 10.79 -9.67
N ASP A 172 -5.21 10.04 -9.62
CA ASP A 172 -6.25 10.19 -8.61
C ASP A 172 -5.70 9.87 -7.21
N ALA A 173 -4.91 8.80 -7.08
CA ALA A 173 -4.28 8.42 -5.81
C ALA A 173 -3.22 9.45 -5.34
N GLU A 174 -2.41 9.99 -6.26
CA GLU A 174 -1.47 11.08 -5.96
C GLU A 174 -2.23 12.33 -5.46
N ASN A 175 -3.33 12.70 -6.12
CA ASN A 175 -4.15 13.85 -5.75
C ASN A 175 -4.82 13.68 -4.40
N GLU A 176 -5.34 12.49 -4.09
CA GLU A 176 -5.88 12.18 -2.76
C GLU A 176 -4.81 12.37 -1.68
N LEU A 177 -3.62 11.79 -1.89
CA LEU A 177 -2.51 11.88 -0.95
C LEU A 177 -2.07 13.33 -0.72
N ARG A 178 -1.95 14.11 -1.80
CA ARG A 178 -1.61 15.54 -1.74
C ARG A 178 -2.65 16.34 -0.95
N ASN A 179 -3.94 16.12 -1.22
CA ASN A 179 -5.02 16.81 -0.50
C ASN A 179 -5.00 16.49 1.01
N LEU A 180 -4.62 15.27 1.39
CA LEU A 180 -4.47 14.89 2.80
C LEU A 180 -3.21 15.54 3.43
N CYS A 181 -2.09 15.60 2.72
CA CYS A 181 -0.90 16.33 3.17
C CYS A 181 -1.17 17.83 3.36
N GLU A 182 -1.96 18.46 2.49
CA GLU A 182 -2.40 19.85 2.63
C GLU A 182 -3.26 20.06 3.89
N GLN A 183 -4.19 19.14 4.15
CA GLN A 183 -5.01 19.15 5.36
C GLN A 183 -4.16 19.00 6.63
N MET A 184 -3.22 18.04 6.64
CA MET A 184 -2.28 17.86 7.75
C MET A 184 -1.44 19.10 7.99
N LYS A 185 -0.87 19.70 6.94
CA LYS A 185 -0.12 20.95 7.05
C LYS A 185 -0.95 22.07 7.69
N SER A 186 -2.20 22.24 7.24
CA SER A 186 -3.12 23.24 7.78
C SER A 186 -3.44 22.97 9.25
N ASN A 187 -3.77 21.71 9.59
CA ASN A 187 -4.05 21.28 10.96
C ASN A 187 -2.85 21.55 11.88
N VAL A 188 -1.63 21.21 11.47
CA VAL A 188 -0.42 21.45 12.27
C VAL A 188 -0.11 22.94 12.43
N LYS A 189 -0.19 23.71 11.34
CA LYS A 189 0.07 25.15 11.36
C LYS A 189 -0.87 25.89 12.31
N HIS A 190 -2.13 25.50 12.36
CA HIS A 190 -3.15 26.17 13.16
C HIS A 190 -3.43 25.46 14.49
N ARG A 191 -2.84 24.27 14.70
CA ARG A 191 -3.10 23.37 15.82
C ARG A 191 -4.60 23.17 16.02
N SER A 192 -5.28 22.81 14.94
CA SER A 192 -6.75 22.91 14.82
C SER A 192 -7.46 21.87 15.68
N SER A 193 -7.07 20.60 15.55
CA SER A 193 -7.66 19.48 16.26
C SER A 193 -6.68 18.33 16.38
N PHE A 194 -6.48 17.82 17.60
CA PHE A 194 -5.59 16.70 17.85
C PHE A 194 -6.15 15.36 17.34
N ASP A 195 -7.46 15.15 17.48
CA ASP A 195 -8.12 13.95 16.97
C ASP A 195 -8.10 13.92 15.44
N GLU A 196 -8.26 15.08 14.80
CA GLU A 196 -8.14 15.22 13.35
C GLU A 196 -6.72 14.89 12.87
N LEU A 197 -5.68 15.31 13.60
CA LEU A 197 -4.30 14.96 13.27
C LEU A 197 -4.11 13.43 13.25
N LYS A 198 -4.60 12.71 14.27
CA LYS A 198 -4.53 11.24 14.33
C LYS A 198 -5.22 10.57 13.16
N GLU A 199 -6.41 11.06 12.80
CA GLU A 199 -7.17 10.53 11.68
C GLU A 199 -6.48 10.84 10.33
N LEU A 200 -5.89 12.03 10.19
CA LEU A 200 -5.11 12.40 9.02
C LEU A 200 -3.86 11.51 8.85
N ILE A 201 -3.15 11.16 9.93
CA ILE A 201 -2.03 10.20 9.87
C ILE A 201 -2.49 8.86 9.30
N LYS A 202 -3.62 8.33 9.79
CA LYS A 202 -4.18 7.07 9.32
C LYS A 202 -4.61 7.14 7.85
N ASN A 203 -5.28 8.22 7.46
CA ASN A 203 -5.76 8.41 6.10
C ASN A 203 -4.60 8.61 5.11
N ILE A 204 -3.57 9.39 5.46
CA ILE A 204 -2.35 9.54 4.66
C ILE A 204 -1.66 8.19 4.51
N LYS A 205 -1.52 7.39 5.58
CA LYS A 205 -0.91 6.06 5.48
C LYS A 205 -1.65 5.16 4.47
N LYS A 206 -2.98 5.12 4.55
CA LYS A 206 -3.81 4.32 3.64
C LYS A 206 -3.73 4.82 2.18
N ALA A 207 -3.77 6.14 1.98
CA ALA A 207 -3.62 6.74 0.66
C ALA A 207 -2.22 6.49 0.08
N ALA A 208 -1.18 6.54 0.92
CA ALA A 208 0.20 6.22 0.56
C ALA A 208 0.34 4.75 0.14
N GLU A 209 -0.25 3.80 0.87
CA GLU A 209 -0.30 2.38 0.49
C GLU A 209 -1.02 2.20 -0.86
N THR A 210 -2.16 2.86 -1.05
CA THR A 210 -2.92 2.81 -2.31
C THR A 210 -2.10 3.36 -3.47
N PHE A 211 -1.48 4.54 -3.31
CA PHE A 211 -0.65 5.17 -4.33
C PHE A 211 0.56 4.28 -4.68
N ARG A 212 1.23 3.73 -3.66
CA ARG A 212 2.31 2.76 -3.81
C ARG A 212 1.87 1.57 -4.66
N ASP A 213 0.75 0.93 -4.35
CA ASP A 213 0.26 -0.23 -5.10
C ASP A 213 -0.05 0.12 -6.57
N ARG A 214 -0.58 1.32 -6.81
CA ARG A 214 -0.79 1.84 -8.17
C ARG A 214 0.53 2.06 -8.92
N ILE A 215 1.55 2.60 -8.26
CA ILE A 215 2.90 2.75 -8.84
C ILE A 215 3.50 1.40 -9.21
N TYR A 216 3.47 0.42 -8.30
CA TYR A 216 4.07 -0.90 -8.53
C TYR A 216 3.34 -1.75 -9.56
N SER A 217 2.12 -1.38 -9.89
CA SER A 217 1.38 -2.03 -10.96
C SER A 217 1.67 -1.41 -12.32
N VAL A 218 2.38 -0.28 -12.43
CA VAL A 218 2.84 0.25 -13.72
C VAL A 218 4.07 -0.52 -14.20
N PRO A 219 4.08 -1.01 -15.46
CA PRO A 219 5.24 -1.66 -16.08
C PRO A 219 6.48 -0.75 -16.06
N ILE A 220 7.61 -1.27 -15.60
CA ILE A 220 8.90 -0.54 -15.55
C ILE A 220 9.95 -1.10 -16.48
N GLU A 221 9.59 -2.14 -17.22
CA GLU A 221 10.47 -2.88 -18.09
C GLU A 221 10.86 -1.98 -19.24
N GLY A 222 12.11 -1.54 -19.28
CA GLY A 222 12.62 -0.65 -20.33
C GLY A 222 12.67 -1.26 -21.74
N SER A 223 12.07 -2.43 -21.97
CA SER A 223 11.82 -2.97 -23.30
C SER A 223 10.74 -4.05 -23.32
N ALA A 224 10.22 -4.38 -24.51
CA ALA A 224 9.32 -5.52 -24.70
C ALA A 224 9.97 -6.87 -24.32
N ALA A 225 11.28 -7.02 -24.53
CA ALA A 225 12.01 -8.24 -24.17
C ALA A 225 12.07 -8.44 -22.66
N ASN A 226 12.31 -7.36 -21.92
CA ASN A 226 12.31 -7.38 -20.46
C ASN A 226 10.90 -7.62 -19.91
N ALA A 227 9.86 -7.09 -20.57
CA ALA A 227 8.47 -7.36 -20.20
C ALA A 227 8.13 -8.86 -20.32
N ILE A 228 8.60 -9.55 -21.37
CA ILE A 228 8.43 -10.99 -21.54
C ILE A 228 9.15 -11.79 -20.44
N GLU A 229 10.33 -11.35 -20.03
CA GLU A 229 11.06 -11.98 -18.93
C GLU A 229 10.32 -11.78 -17.60
N GLY A 230 9.88 -10.57 -17.30
CA GLY A 230 9.07 -10.25 -16.11
C GLY A 230 7.77 -11.04 -16.06
N ILE A 231 7.07 -11.21 -17.19
CA ILE A 231 5.87 -12.07 -17.28
C ILE A 231 6.19 -13.50 -16.82
N LYS A 232 7.28 -14.10 -17.31
CA LYS A 232 7.67 -15.47 -16.94
C LYS A 232 8.00 -15.60 -15.45
N GLU A 233 8.65 -14.59 -14.88
CA GLU A 233 8.97 -14.56 -13.45
C GLU A 233 7.70 -14.52 -12.60
N LEU A 234 6.79 -13.58 -12.90
CA LEU A 234 5.51 -13.41 -12.19
C LEU A 234 4.58 -14.61 -12.36
N GLU A 235 4.52 -15.23 -13.54
CA GLU A 235 3.81 -16.51 -13.73
C GLU A 235 4.37 -17.63 -12.83
N GLY A 236 5.69 -17.63 -12.62
CA GLY A 236 6.36 -18.54 -11.68
C GLY A 236 5.96 -18.27 -10.23
N GLU A 237 5.84 -17.00 -9.85
CA GLU A 237 5.41 -16.58 -8.51
C GLU A 237 3.94 -16.93 -8.24
N ILE A 238 3.03 -16.66 -9.18
CA ILE A 238 1.61 -17.08 -9.06
C ILE A 238 1.50 -18.59 -8.85
N LYS A 239 2.28 -19.39 -9.59
CA LYS A 239 2.28 -20.86 -9.41
C LYS A 239 2.70 -21.25 -7.99
N LYS A 240 3.71 -20.59 -7.42
CA LYS A 240 4.16 -20.82 -6.04
C LYS A 240 3.10 -20.39 -5.03
N LEU A 241 2.53 -19.19 -5.16
CA LEU A 241 1.48 -18.68 -4.29
C LEU A 241 0.23 -19.56 -4.32
N THR A 242 -0.19 -19.97 -5.51
CA THR A 242 -1.33 -20.87 -5.69
C THR A 242 -1.09 -22.22 -5.02
N ALA A 243 0.13 -22.77 -5.11
CA ALA A 243 0.49 -23.99 -4.40
C ALA A 243 0.46 -23.81 -2.87
N ASN A 244 0.95 -22.68 -2.37
CA ASN A 244 0.93 -22.35 -0.93
C ASN A 244 -0.51 -22.20 -0.39
N LEU A 245 -1.38 -21.50 -1.13
CA LEU A 245 -2.81 -21.38 -0.82
C LEU A 245 -3.49 -22.75 -0.78
N CYS A 246 -3.26 -23.59 -1.79
CA CYS A 246 -3.79 -24.96 -1.82
C CYS A 246 -3.30 -25.83 -0.64
N ASN A 247 -2.05 -25.67 -0.23
CA ASN A 247 -1.49 -26.42 0.91
C ASN A 247 -2.03 -25.92 2.25
N SER A 248 -2.25 -24.62 2.39
CA SER A 248 -2.97 -24.01 3.53
C SER A 248 -4.38 -24.60 3.68
N MET A 249 -5.13 -24.74 2.58
CA MET A 249 -6.47 -25.33 2.59
C MET A 249 -6.49 -26.81 3.01
N LYS A 250 -5.54 -27.63 2.51
CA LYS A 250 -5.44 -29.04 2.90
C LYS A 250 -5.09 -29.25 4.38
N SER A 251 -4.41 -28.29 4.99
CA SER A 251 -4.07 -28.33 6.42
C SER A 251 -5.31 -28.13 7.32
N ASN A 252 -6.36 -27.49 6.80
CA ASN A 252 -7.64 -27.26 7.48
C ASN A 252 -8.59 -28.46 7.44
N GLU A 253 -8.39 -29.43 6.54
CA GLU A 253 -9.25 -30.62 6.41
C GLU A 253 -8.79 -31.80 7.29
N ILE A 254 -7.59 -31.72 7.90
CA ILE A 254 -6.93 -32.83 8.60
C ILE A 254 -6.93 -32.65 10.14
N GLN A 255 -7.45 -31.55 10.70
CA GLN A 255 -7.51 -31.29 12.15
C GLN A 255 -8.93 -31.27 12.71
#